data_AF-A0A1C3Y1Z6-F1
#
_entry.id   AF-A0A1C3Y1Z6-F1
#
_cell.length_a   1.000
_cell.length_b   1.000
_cell.length_c   1.000
_cell.angle_alpha   90.00
_cell.angle_beta   90.00
_cell.angle_gamma   90.00
#
_symmetry.space_group_name_H-M   'P 1'
#
loop_
_entity.id
_entity.type
_entity.pdbx_description
1 polymer ?
#
loop_
_entity_poly.entity_id
_entity_poly.type
_entity_poly.pdbx_seq_one_letter_code
_entity_poly.pdbx_strand_id
1 'polypeptide(L)' 'MDRQAKISTGANDRPRNETIAESGPGLPDDSGRLVEVPDMEARRLKASLLRDRLDELKEKLDEETELPQRGAP' A
#
# COMPACT_ATOMS: atom_id res chain seq x y z
N MET A 1 0.34 6.87 -39.24
CA MET A 1 -0.95 7.38 -38.73
C MET A 1 -0.67 8.57 -37.85
N ASP A 2 -1.33 9.70 -38.09
CA ASP A 2 -1.12 10.92 -37.30
C ASP A 2 -1.73 10.75 -35.91
N ARG A 3 -0.89 10.85 -34.87
CA ARG A 3 -1.30 10.65 -33.47
C ARG A 3 -2.14 11.80 -32.94
N GLN A 4 -2.05 12.97 -33.57
CA GLN A 4 -2.76 14.19 -33.17
C GLN A 4 -4.09 14.37 -33.91
N ALA A 5 -4.45 13.43 -34.78
CA ALA A 5 -5.69 13.48 -35.55
C ALA A 5 -6.91 13.49 -34.62
N LYS A 6 -7.67 14.58 -34.71
CA LYS A 6 -8.94 14.81 -34.04
C LYS A 6 -10.09 14.21 -34.85
N ILE A 7 -11.15 13.79 -34.16
CA ILE A 7 -12.36 13.25 -34.81
C ILE A 7 -13.53 14.22 -34.83
N SER A 8 -13.43 15.29 -34.04
CA SER A 8 -14.50 16.27 -33.87
C SER A 8 -13.90 17.67 -33.71
N THR A 9 -14.76 18.68 -33.70
CA THR A 9 -14.41 20.07 -33.36
C THR A 9 -15.24 20.59 -32.18
N GLY A 10 -15.95 19.70 -31.47
CA GLY A 10 -16.74 20.04 -30.30
C GLY A 10 -15.90 20.41 -29.09
N ALA A 11 -16.52 20.98 -28.06
CA ALA A 11 -15.84 21.44 -26.84
C ALA A 11 -15.08 20.32 -26.08
N ASN A 12 -15.48 19.07 -26.27
CA ASN A 12 -14.84 17.89 -25.65
C ASN A 12 -13.93 17.11 -26.61
N ASP A 13 -13.53 17.70 -27.74
CA ASP A 13 -12.67 17.03 -28.71
C ASP A 13 -11.24 16.80 -28.17
N ARG A 14 -10.72 15.60 -28.42
CA ARG A 14 -9.38 15.14 -28.03
C ARG A 14 -8.77 14.27 -29.14
N PRO A 15 -7.44 14.27 -29.34
CA PRO A 15 -6.80 13.37 -30.29
C PRO A 15 -7.17 11.90 -30.05
N ARG A 16 -7.30 11.12 -31.13
CA ARG A 16 -7.72 9.69 -31.05
C ARG A 16 -6.88 8.84 -30.11
N ASN A 17 -5.58 9.11 -30.07
CA ASN A 17 -4.60 8.28 -29.37
C ASN A 17 -4.08 8.94 -28.09
N GLU A 18 -4.77 9.98 -27.60
CA GLU A 18 -4.43 10.61 -26.32
C GLU A 18 -4.98 9.76 -25.16
N THR A 19 -4.12 9.53 -24.17
CA THR A 19 -4.47 8.79 -22.95
C THR A 19 -5.26 9.71 -22.01
N ILE A 20 -6.22 9.15 -21.27
CA ILE A 20 -6.84 9.85 -20.14
C ILE A 20 -5.75 10.09 -19.09
N ALA A 21 -5.83 11.20 -18.35
CA ALA A 21 -4.92 11.48 -17.25
C ALA A 21 -4.72 10.22 -16.38
N GLU A 22 -3.46 9.93 -16.04
CA GLU A 22 -3.01 8.77 -15.24
C GLU A 22 -3.25 7.37 -15.86
N SER A 23 -3.86 7.25 -17.04
CA SER A 23 -4.07 5.97 -17.74
C SER A 23 -3.00 5.68 -18.82
N GLY A 24 -2.04 6.59 -18.99
CA GLY A 24 -0.97 6.45 -19.96
C GLY A 24 0.17 5.53 -19.49
N PRO A 25 1.06 5.11 -20.40
CA PRO A 25 2.25 4.35 -20.03
C PRO A 25 3.17 5.19 -19.14
N GLY A 26 3.67 4.61 -18.05
CA GLY A 26 4.49 5.29 -17.06
C GLY A 26 4.07 4.93 -15.64
N LEU A 27 4.76 5.47 -14.64
CA LEU A 27 4.26 5.46 -13.27
C LEU A 27 3.20 6.57 -13.14
N PRO A 28 2.10 6.32 -12.40
CA PRO A 28 1.20 7.38 -12.01
C PRO A 28 1.92 8.52 -11.29
N ASP A 29 1.41 9.73 -11.42
CA ASP A 29 1.90 10.87 -10.66
C ASP A 29 1.34 10.83 -9.23
N ASP A 30 2.07 10.15 -8.34
CA ASP A 30 1.71 10.01 -6.92
C ASP A 30 2.20 11.19 -6.07
N SER A 31 2.50 12.36 -6.67
CA SER A 31 2.95 13.57 -5.94
C SER A 31 1.86 14.25 -5.09
N GLY A 32 0.67 13.64 -4.98
CA GLY A 32 -0.44 14.12 -4.18
C GLY A 32 -0.13 14.30 -2.69
N ARG A 33 -0.98 15.05 -1.99
CA ARG A 33 -0.84 15.28 -0.55
C ARG A 33 -1.04 13.97 0.22
N LEU A 34 -0.15 13.72 1.18
CA LEU A 34 -0.29 12.60 2.10
C LEU A 34 -1.62 12.67 2.87
N VAL A 35 -2.24 11.50 3.06
CA VAL A 35 -3.42 11.35 3.92
C VAL A 35 -2.98 11.47 5.38
N GLU A 36 -3.53 12.44 6.10
CA GLU A 36 -3.28 12.59 7.53
C GLU A 36 -4.07 11.52 8.31
N VAL A 37 -3.35 10.69 9.07
CA VAL A 37 -3.95 9.67 9.93
C VAL A 37 -3.86 10.15 11.39
N PRO A 38 -4.99 10.28 12.12
CA PRO A 38 -4.96 10.64 13.53
C PRO A 38 -4.17 9.62 14.37
N ASP A 39 -3.45 10.10 15.39
CA ASP A 39 -2.62 9.26 16.26
C ASP A 39 -3.36 8.06 16.86
N MET A 40 -4.62 8.24 17.23
CA MET A 40 -5.44 7.18 17.80
C MET A 40 -5.71 6.07 16.78
N GLU A 41 -6.01 6.44 15.53
CA GLU A 41 -6.23 5.50 14.44
C GLU A 41 -4.94 4.78 14.05
N ALA A 42 -3.81 5.49 13.99
CA ALA A 42 -2.50 4.89 13.76
C ALA A 42 -2.15 3.85 14.84
N ARG A 43 -2.43 4.14 16.12
CA ARG A 43 -2.24 3.18 17.22
C ARG A 43 -3.14 1.95 17.08
N ARG A 44 -4.41 2.15 16.72
CA ARG A 44 -5.37 1.06 16.50
C ARG A 44 -4.92 0.14 15.37
N LEU A 45 -4.50 0.71 14.23
CA LEU A 45 -4.00 -0.05 13.08
C LEU A 45 -2.74 -0.85 13.46
N LYS A 46 -1.79 -0.23 14.16
CA LYS A 46 -0.58 -0.91 14.64
C LYS A 46 -0.92 -2.09 15.57
N ALA A 47 -1.86 -1.91 16.49
CA ALA A 47 -2.30 -3.00 17.37
C ALA A 47 -2.96 -4.15 16.59
N SER A 48 -3.76 -3.82 15.57
CA SER A 48 -4.40 -4.83 14.71
C SER A 48 -3.39 -5.64 13.90
N LEU A 49 -2.39 -4.99 13.29
CA LEU A 49 -1.39 -5.65 12.45
C LEU A 49 -0.43 -6.55 13.26
N LEU A 50 -0.23 -6.23 14.54
CA LEU A 50 0.70 -6.96 15.39
C LEU A 50 0.04 -8.08 16.21
N ARG A 51 -1.30 -8.16 16.21
CA ARG A 51 -2.03 -9.10 17.07
C ARG A 51 -1.67 -10.56 16.75
N ASP A 52 -1.83 -10.95 15.50
CA ASP A 52 -1.60 -12.34 15.06
C ASP A 52 -0.12 -12.73 15.22
N ARG A 53 0.79 -11.79 14.89
CA ARG A 53 2.24 -11.97 15.08
C ARG A 53 2.61 -12.14 16.55
N LEU A 54 1.93 -11.45 17.45
CA LEU A 54 2.23 -11.49 18.88
C LEU A 54 1.76 -12.80 19.51
N ASP A 55 0.65 -13.37 19.03
CA ASP A 55 0.17 -14.67 19.46
C ASP A 55 1.12 -15.79 19.00
N GLU A 56 1.59 -15.76 17.74
CA GLU A 56 2.62 -16.69 17.25
C GLU A 56 3.95 -16.58 18.01
N LEU A 57 4.38 -15.36 18.36
CA LEU A 57 5.62 -15.13 19.11
C LEU A 57 5.51 -15.62 20.56
N LYS A 58 4.32 -15.52 21.16
CA LYS A 58 4.07 -16.07 22.50
C LYS A 58 4.13 -17.58 22.50
N GLU A 59 3.48 -18.24 21.54
CA GLU A 59 3.51 -19.70 21.42
C GLU A 59 4.96 -20.21 21.28
N LYS A 60 5.75 -19.59 20.41
CA LYS A 60 7.18 -19.92 20.26
C LYS A 60 7.99 -19.68 21.54
N LEU A 61 7.71 -18.59 22.25
CA LEU A 61 8.39 -18.30 23.51
C LEU A 61 8.07 -19.36 24.57
N ASP A 62 6.80 -19.74 24.69
CA ASP A 62 6.35 -20.77 25.63
C ASP A 62 7.02 -22.11 25.31
N GLU A 63 7.06 -22.52 24.04
CA GLU A 63 7.80 -23.71 23.57
C GLU A 63 9.29 -23.67 23.96
N GLU A 64 9.96 -22.53 23.76
CA GLU A 64 11.38 -22.36 24.13
C GLU A 64 11.61 -22.42 25.64
N THR A 65 10.65 -21.97 26.45
CA THR A 65 10.75 -22.03 27.91
C THR A 65 10.48 -23.41 28.48
N GLU A 66 9.65 -24.23 27.81
CA GLU A 66 9.41 -25.63 28.18
C GLU A 66 10.60 -26.53 27.84
N LEU A 67 11.42 -26.16 26.85
CA LEU A 67 12.65 -26.87 26.54
C LEU A 67 13.67 -26.75 27.68
N PRO A 68 14.42 -27.83 27.98
CA PRO A 68 15.46 -27.77 28.99
C PRO A 68 16.50 -26.71 28.61
N GLN A 69 16.57 -25.64 29.41
CA GLN A 69 17.52 -24.55 29.23
C GLN A 69 18.93 -25.13 29.27
N ARG A 70 19.65 -25.05 28.14
CA ARG A 70 21.00 -25.61 28.03
C ARG A 70 21.94 -24.78 28.91
N GLY A 71 22.26 -25.32 30.09
CA GLY A 71 23.20 -24.72 31.04
C GLY A 71 22.52 -24.00 32.21
N ALA A 72 21.73 -24.71 33.00
CA ALA A 72 21.61 -24.37 34.42
C ALA A 72 22.78 -25.05 35.17
N PRO A 73 23.57 -24.32 35.98
CA PRO A 73 24.60 -24.91 36.83
C PRO A 73 24.01 -25.82 37.93
#